data_AF-A0A5A9X5E6-F1
#
_entry.id   AF-A0A5A9X5E6-F1
#
_cell.length_a   1.000
_cell.length_b   1.000
_cell.length_c   1.000
_cell.angle_alpha   90.00
_cell.angle_beta   90.00
_cell.angle_gamma   90.00
#
_symmetry.space_group_name_H-M   'P 1'
#
loop_
_entity.id
_entity.type
_entity.pdbx_description
1 polymer ?
#
loop_
_entity_poly.entity_id
_entity_poly.type
_entity_poly.pdbx_seq_one_letter_code
_entity_poly.pdbx_strand_id
1 'polypeptide(L)' 'MTTCPSETEPLTAEQFAQRLQVSRTTVFEWLKNGDLREGVHYFRIGRVLRFRWQEGSFLQQPAQTKSRE' A
#
# COMPACT_ATOMS: atom_id res chain seq x y z
N MET A 1 -26.29 17.34 -9.28
CA MET A 1 -26.02 16.27 -8.31
C MET A 1 -24.60 15.78 -8.59
N THR A 2 -23.59 16.42 -7.99
CA THR A 2 -22.19 16.09 -8.25
C THR A 2 -21.77 15.11 -7.17
N THR A 3 -21.58 13.85 -7.55
CA THR A 3 -21.25 12.77 -6.61
C THR A 3 -19.91 13.08 -5.97
N CYS A 4 -19.89 13.28 -4.66
CA CYS A 4 -18.67 13.42 -3.89
C CYS A 4 -17.94 12.05 -3.93
N PRO A 5 -16.73 11.92 -4.51
CA PRO A 5 -15.99 10.67 -4.43
C PRO A 5 -15.34 10.58 -3.04
N SER A 6 -16.17 10.32 -2.03
CA SER A 6 -15.73 10.23 -0.62
C SER A 6 -15.53 8.79 -0.15
N GLU A 7 -15.47 7.83 -1.08
CA GLU A 7 -15.19 6.44 -0.75
C GLU A 7 -13.77 6.13 -1.17
N THR A 8 -12.88 6.09 -0.18
CA THR A 8 -11.51 5.61 -0.35
C THR A 8 -11.55 4.14 -0.75
N GLU A 9 -11.69 3.87 -2.04
CA GLU A 9 -11.74 2.52 -2.55
C GLU A 9 -10.46 1.76 -2.16
N PRO A 10 -10.59 0.51 -1.71
CA PRO A 10 -9.43 -0.26 -1.30
C PRO A 10 -8.56 -0.62 -2.50
N LEU A 11 -7.29 -0.24 -2.42
CA LEU A 11 -6.31 -0.40 -3.49
C LEU A 11 -5.90 -1.87 -3.64
N THR A 12 -5.58 -2.30 -4.85
CA THR A 12 -4.89 -3.57 -5.05
C THR A 12 -3.40 -3.44 -4.70
N ALA A 13 -2.69 -4.56 -4.54
CA ALA A 13 -1.24 -4.53 -4.34
C ALA A 13 -0.50 -3.74 -5.43
N GLU A 14 -0.99 -3.80 -6.68
CA GLU A 14 -0.41 -3.09 -7.80
C GLU A 14 -0.65 -1.58 -7.73
N GLN A 15 -1.88 -1.15 -7.45
CA GLN A 15 -2.21 0.26 -7.27
C GLN A 15 -1.49 0.86 -6.06
N PHE A 16 -1.38 0.08 -4.99
CA PHE A 16 -0.66 0.45 -3.78
C PHE A 16 0.84 0.65 -4.06
N ALA A 17 1.46 -0.28 -4.79
CA ALA A 17 2.85 -0.17 -5.22
C ALA A 17 3.07 1.07 -6.10
N GLN A 18 2.20 1.29 -7.10
CA GLN A 18 2.25 2.47 -7.97
C GLN A 18 2.14 3.78 -7.18
N ARG A 19 1.22 3.86 -6.22
CA ARG A 19 0.97 5.07 -5.44
C ARG A 19 2.13 5.40 -4.49
N LEU A 20 2.86 4.39 -4.01
CA LEU A 20 4.08 4.54 -3.22
C LEU A 20 5.36 4.66 -4.07
N GLN A 21 5.25 4.53 -5.40
CA GLN A 21 6.37 4.43 -6.34
C GLN A 21 7.38 3.33 -5.99
N VAL A 22 6.89 2.18 -5.52
CA VAL A 22 7.69 0.99 -5.23
C VAL A 22 7.34 -0.15 -6.18
N SER A 23 8.19 -1.18 -6.24
CA SER A 23 7.88 -2.39 -7.00
C SER A 23 6.82 -3.23 -6.28
N ARG A 24 6.03 -3.99 -7.04
CA ARG A 24 5.08 -4.97 -6.46
C ARG A 24 5.79 -5.93 -5.50
N THR A 25 7.00 -6.37 -5.87
CA THR A 25 7.85 -7.25 -5.05
C THR A 25 8.09 -6.66 -3.66
N THR A 26 8.40 -5.37 -3.56
CA THR A 26 8.62 -4.67 -2.28
C THR A 26 7.38 -4.72 -1.38
N VAL A 27 6.19 -4.54 -1.96
CA VAL A 27 4.93 -4.69 -1.22
C VAL A 27 4.74 -6.13 -0.72
N PHE A 28 5.06 -7.13 -1.54
CA PHE A 28 5.02 -8.54 -1.11
C PHE A 28 6.08 -8.89 -0.07
N GLU A 29 7.25 -8.27 -0.11
CA GLU A 29 8.29 -8.41 0.92
C GLU A 29 7.81 -7.84 2.25
N TRP A 30 7.21 -6.65 2.27
CA TRP A 30 6.60 -6.09 3.47
C TRP A 30 5.46 -6.96 4.03
N LEU A 31 4.66 -7.58 3.15
CA LEU A 31 3.65 -8.56 3.57
C LEU A 31 4.30 -9.81 4.19
N LYS A 32 5.43 -10.27 3.64
CA LYS A 32 6.16 -11.45 4.12
C LYS A 32 6.89 -11.17 5.44
N ASN A 33 7.47 -9.98 5.58
CA ASN A 33 8.21 -9.53 6.75
C ASN A 33 7.27 -9.10 7.90
N GLY A 34 5.98 -8.88 7.61
CA GLY A 34 4.98 -8.49 8.60
C GLY A 34 4.93 -6.98 8.89
N ASP A 35 5.64 -6.17 8.09
CA ASP A 35 5.52 -4.70 8.09
C ASP A 35 4.10 -4.27 7.75
N LEU A 36 3.47 -4.99 6.81
CA LEU A 36 2.06 -4.85 6.50
C LEU A 36 1.25 -5.86 7.31
N ARG A 37 0.40 -5.33 8.20
CA ARG A 37 -0.54 -6.12 9.02
C ARG A 37 -1.95 -6.18 8.43
N GLU A 38 -2.50 -7.39 8.38
CA GLU A 38 -3.90 -7.63 8.01
C GLU A 38 -4.84 -7.00 9.07
N GLY A 39 -5.97 -6.45 8.64
CA GLY A 39 -6.92 -5.70 9.47
C GLY A 39 -6.50 -4.25 9.77
N VAL A 40 -5.21 -3.91 9.60
CA VAL A 40 -4.67 -2.56 9.83
C VAL A 40 -4.38 -1.86 8.50
N HIS A 41 -3.47 -2.44 7.70
CA HIS A 41 -2.98 -1.84 6.46
C HIS A 41 -3.67 -2.44 5.24
N TYR A 42 -4.05 -3.71 5.31
CA TYR A 42 -4.79 -4.40 4.25
C TYR A 42 -5.77 -5.41 4.83
N PHE A 43 -6.66 -5.92 4.00
CA PHE A 43 -7.52 -7.04 4.29
C PHE A 43 -7.52 -8.02 3.12
N ARG A 44 -7.72 -9.30 3.42
CA ARG A 44 -7.86 -10.36 2.40
C ARG A 44 -9.32 -10.68 2.19
N ILE A 45 -9.73 -10.67 0.92
CA ILE A 45 -11.02 -11.21 0.48
C ILE A 45 -10.71 -12.38 -0.45
N GLY A 46 -10.78 -13.60 0.09
CA GLY A 46 -10.37 -14.81 -0.63
C GLY A 46 -8.88 -14.76 -1.01
N ARG A 47 -8.59 -14.64 -2.32
CA ARG A 47 -7.23 -14.53 -2.86
C ARG A 47 -6.78 -13.10 -3.15
N VAL A 48 -7.67 -12.12 -2.93
CA VAL A 48 -7.41 -10.72 -3.30
C VAL A 48 -7.00 -9.93 -2.06
N LEU A 49 -5.86 -9.23 -2.19
CA LEU A 49 -5.37 -8.27 -1.20
C LEU A 49 -5.93 -6.89 -1.48
N ARG A 50 -6.48 -6.26 -0.45
CA ARG A 50 -7.11 -4.95 -0.52
C ARG A 50 -6.49 -4.03 0.53
N PHE A 51 -5.83 -2.97 0.09
CA PHE A 51 -5.07 -2.05 0.91
C PHE A 51 -5.91 -0.83 1.25
N ARG A 52 -5.89 -0.45 2.53
CA ARG A 52 -6.51 0.79 2.98
C ARG A 52 -5.50 1.92 2.79
N TRP A 53 -5.84 2.90 1.97
CA TRP A 53 -5.06 4.12 1.86
C TRP A 53 -5.51 5.11 2.94
N GLN A 54 -4.61 5.51 3.82
CA GLN A 54 -4.86 6.57 4.80
C GLN A 54 -3.93 7.73 4.42
N GLU A 55 -4.51 8.85 4.00
CA GLU A 55 -3.77 10.05 3.65
C GLU A 55 -3.06 10.57 4.90
N GLY A 56 -1.72 10.43 4.95
CA GLY A 56 -0.89 10.87 6.06
C GLY A 56 -0.31 9.78 6.98
N SER A 57 -0.67 8.50 6.81
CA SER A 57 -0.23 7.46 7.76
C SER A 57 0.89 6.53 7.24
N PHE A 58 1.18 6.53 5.93
CA PHE A 58 1.89 5.39 5.35
C PHE A 58 3.41 5.52 5.24
N LEU A 59 3.99 6.72 5.29
CA LEU A 59 5.41 6.89 4.99
C LEU A 59 6.08 8.00 5.82
N GLN A 60 6.61 7.62 6.99
CA GLN A 60 8.00 7.97 7.27
C GLN A 60 8.85 6.94 6.50
N GLN A 61 9.14 7.21 5.23
CA GLN A 61 10.18 6.49 4.51
C GLN A 61 11.52 6.85 5.19
N PRO A 62 12.29 5.91 5.75
CA PRO A 62 13.73 6.11 5.75
C PRO A 62 14.12 6.18 4.28
N ALA A 63 14.68 7.33 3.89
CA ALA A 63 15.10 7.65 2.54
C ALA A 63 15.79 6.45 1.89
N GLN A 64 15.38 6.11 0.67
CA GLN A 64 16.11 5.19 -0.19
C GLN A 64 17.60 5.57 -0.19
N THR A 65 18.43 4.75 0.45
CA THR A 65 19.88 4.86 0.34
C THR A 65 20.23 4.50 -1.09
N LYS A 66 20.35 5.56 -1.89
CA LYS A 66 20.87 5.55 -3.25
C LYS A 66 22.35 5.15 -3.18
N SER A 67 22.64 3.86 -3.06
CA SER A 67 23.98 3.33 -3.37
C SER A 67 24.09 3.23 -4.88
N ARG A 68 24.47 4.35 -5.48
CA ARG A 68 24.93 4.43 -6.86
C ARG A 68 26.45 4.27 -6.79
N GLU A 69 26.95 3.10 -7.18
CA GLU A 69 28.36 2.86 -7.49
C GLU A 69 28.74 3.53 -8.83
#